data_AF-A0A259HCF2-F1
#
_entry.id   AF-A0A259HCF2-F1
#
_cell.length_a   1.000
_cell.length_b   1.000
_cell.length_c   1.000
_cell.angle_alpha   90.00
_cell.angle_beta   90.00
_cell.angle_gamma   90.00
#
_symmetry.space_group_name_H-M   'P 1'
#
loop_
_entity.id
_entity.type
_entity.pdbx_description
1 polymer ?
#
loop_
_entity_poly.entity_id
_entity_poly.type
_entity_poly.pdbx_seq_one_letter_code
_entity_poly.pdbx_strand_id
1 'polypeptide(L)'
;MVALRLPLENVKSRKALGLGLAVLLAAGGAILVAQIEGDRGIPPIASNGDFEIRGIEVNATGDNPEDARANGWREAQRKAWEKLWESNGSGGAAPGLDDGTIESMVSAVVVEHEQVGPRRYIATLGVIFDRARMGERLGMTGARARSAPLLVIPVLYQGGVATVFETRTPWQKAWADYRTGNSAIDYVRPIGAGSDSLLLTAGQLDRRSRNWWRMILDEFGASDVIMPIARLER
;
A
#
# COMPACT_ATOMS: atom_id res chain seq x y z
N MET A 1 -28.06 -77.21 -33.41
CA MET A 1 -27.55 -76.56 -32.19
C MET A 1 -26.95 -75.22 -32.59
N VAL A 2 -27.57 -74.11 -32.17
CA VAL A 2 -27.14 -72.74 -32.50
C VAL A 2 -26.29 -72.22 -31.34
N ALA A 3 -25.06 -71.77 -31.64
CA ALA A 3 -24.15 -71.20 -30.66
C ALA A 3 -24.46 -69.71 -30.45
N LEU A 4 -24.80 -69.32 -29.20
CA LEU A 4 -24.94 -67.92 -28.81
C LEU A 4 -23.62 -67.45 -28.17
N ARG A 5 -22.87 -66.61 -28.88
CA ARG A 5 -21.68 -65.93 -28.35
C ARG A 5 -22.10 -64.73 -27.51
N LEU A 6 -21.55 -64.62 -26.30
CA LEU A 6 -21.64 -63.44 -25.43
C LEU A 6 -20.79 -62.29 -25.99
N PRO A 7 -21.30 -61.05 -26.09
CA PRO A 7 -20.44 -59.90 -26.34
C PRO A 7 -19.81 -59.43 -25.02
N LEU A 8 -18.47 -59.46 -24.98
CA LEU A 8 -17.67 -58.79 -23.96
C LEU A 8 -17.74 -57.28 -24.20
N GLU A 9 -18.51 -56.54 -23.40
CA GLU A 9 -18.51 -55.07 -23.44
C GLU A 9 -17.40 -54.46 -22.56
N ASN A 10 -16.43 -53.86 -23.26
CA ASN A 10 -15.75 -52.59 -22.98
C ASN A 10 -14.92 -52.39 -21.68
N VAL A 11 -13.66 -52.84 -21.74
CA VAL A 11 -12.53 -52.39 -20.89
C VAL A 11 -12.28 -50.86 -20.95
N LYS A 12 -12.77 -50.17 -22.00
CA LYS A 12 -12.69 -48.69 -22.12
C LYS A 12 -13.46 -47.96 -21.02
N SER A 13 -14.51 -48.55 -20.45
CA SER A 13 -15.37 -47.91 -19.44
C SER A 13 -14.66 -47.74 -18.08
N ARG A 14 -13.82 -48.68 -17.68
CA ARG A 14 -13.10 -48.63 -16.39
C ARG A 14 -11.99 -47.58 -16.35
N LYS A 15 -11.28 -47.38 -17.45
CA LYS A 15 -10.28 -46.30 -17.57
C LYS A 15 -10.94 -44.92 -17.64
N ALA A 16 -12.10 -44.82 -18.30
CA ALA A 16 -12.89 -43.59 -18.34
C ALA A 16 -13.42 -43.21 -16.94
N LEU A 17 -13.83 -44.19 -16.14
CA LEU A 17 -14.30 -43.97 -14.76
C LEU A 17 -13.18 -43.47 -13.83
N GLY A 18 -11.97 -44.05 -13.93
CA GLY A 18 -10.81 -43.63 -13.15
C GLY A 18 -10.30 -42.23 -13.53
N LEU A 19 -10.34 -41.89 -14.83
CA LEU A 19 -9.98 -40.55 -15.31
C LEU A 19 -11.00 -39.51 -14.86
N GLY A 20 -12.29 -39.85 -14.88
CA GLY A 20 -13.38 -38.97 -14.43
C GLY A 20 -13.27 -38.59 -12.95
N LEU A 21 -12.89 -39.54 -12.08
CA LEU A 21 -12.73 -39.28 -10.65
C LEU A 21 -11.50 -38.39 -10.35
N ALA A 22 -10.41 -38.57 -11.09
CA ALA A 22 -9.22 -37.73 -10.97
C ALA A 22 -9.47 -36.28 -11.45
N VAL A 23 -10.24 -36.11 -12.53
CA VAL A 23 -10.65 -34.78 -13.03
C VAL A 23 -11.61 -34.11 -12.05
N LEU A 24 -12.53 -34.85 -11.43
CA LEU A 24 -13.44 -34.30 -10.41
C LEU A 24 -12.70 -33.86 -9.13
N LEU A 25 -11.67 -34.60 -8.70
CA LEU A 25 -10.83 -34.21 -7.55
C LEU A 25 -9.93 -33.01 -7.87
N ALA A 26 -9.34 -32.96 -9.07
CA ALA A 26 -8.54 -31.82 -9.51
C ALA A 26 -9.40 -30.55 -9.72
N ALA A 27 -10.59 -30.69 -10.30
CA ALA A 27 -11.56 -29.61 -10.42
C ALA A 27 -12.09 -29.17 -9.06
N GLY A 28 -12.36 -30.09 -8.13
CA GLY A 28 -12.74 -29.78 -6.75
C GLY A 28 -11.65 -29.01 -6.00
N GLY A 29 -10.37 -29.38 -6.18
CA GLY A 29 -9.23 -28.65 -5.61
C GLY A 29 -9.07 -27.24 -6.18
N ALA A 30 -9.23 -27.06 -7.50
CA ALA A 30 -9.15 -25.74 -8.15
C ALA A 30 -10.34 -24.82 -7.80
N ILE A 31 -11.55 -25.38 -7.67
CA ILE A 31 -12.75 -24.62 -7.28
C ILE A 31 -12.64 -24.12 -5.82
N LEU A 32 -11.99 -24.87 -4.92
CA LEU A 32 -11.73 -24.42 -3.55
C LEU A 32 -10.71 -23.27 -3.48
N VAL A 33 -9.70 -23.26 -4.36
CA VAL A 33 -8.75 -22.13 -4.47
C VAL A 33 -9.44 -20.89 -5.02
N ALA A 34 -10.28 -21.04 -6.04
CA ALA A 34 -11.00 -19.92 -6.67
C ALA A 34 -12.04 -19.25 -5.74
N GLN A 35 -12.56 -19.93 -4.72
CA GLN A 35 -13.47 -19.30 -3.73
C GLN A 35 -12.75 -18.47 -2.66
N ILE A 36 -11.45 -18.65 -2.47
CA ILE A 36 -10.63 -17.81 -1.57
C ILE A 36 -10.18 -16.53 -2.30
N GLU A 37 -10.18 -16.58 -3.63
CA GLU A 37 -9.81 -15.52 -4.57
C GLU A 37 -11.02 -14.64 -4.95
N GLY A 38 -11.94 -14.41 -4.01
CA GLY A 38 -12.91 -13.31 -4.16
C GLY A 38 -12.20 -11.95 -4.20
N ASP A 39 -12.95 -10.87 -4.46
CA ASP A 39 -12.47 -9.48 -4.47
C ASP A 39 -12.02 -9.00 -3.08
N ARG A 40 -11.00 -9.67 -2.52
CA ARG A 40 -10.39 -9.47 -1.21
C ARG A 40 -9.03 -8.82 -1.40
N GLY A 41 -8.61 -8.15 -0.34
CA GLY A 41 -7.34 -7.49 -0.29
C GLY A 41 -7.28 -6.18 -1.08
N ILE A 42 -6.53 -5.23 -0.56
CA ILE A 42 -6.26 -3.94 -1.20
C ILE A 42 -4.75 -3.76 -1.09
N PRO A 43 -4.00 -3.79 -2.22
CA PRO A 43 -2.57 -3.66 -2.17
C PRO A 43 -2.21 -2.30 -1.57
N PRO A 44 -1.37 -2.23 -0.52
CA PRO A 44 -0.89 -0.97 0.00
C PRO A 44 -0.14 -0.22 -1.08
N ILE A 45 -0.29 1.10 -1.12
CA ILE A 45 0.57 1.92 -1.96
C ILE A 45 2.01 1.77 -1.47
N ALA A 46 2.92 1.53 -2.41
CA ALA A 46 4.35 1.49 -2.14
C ALA A 46 4.75 2.83 -1.50
N SER A 47 5.01 2.81 -0.20
CA SER A 47 5.65 3.92 0.48
C SER A 47 7.14 3.70 0.28
N ASN A 48 7.68 4.22 -0.81
CA ASN A 48 9.11 4.17 -1.15
C ASN A 48 10.00 4.96 -0.16
N GLY A 49 9.51 5.28 1.04
CA GLY A 49 10.23 6.05 2.05
C GLY A 49 10.43 7.52 1.69
N ASP A 50 10.17 7.92 0.45
CA ASP A 50 10.25 9.29 -0.02
C ASP A 50 9.33 10.22 0.79
N PHE A 51 9.77 11.47 0.92
CA PHE A 51 8.99 12.50 1.60
C PHE A 51 8.13 13.23 0.57
N GLU A 52 6.82 13.27 0.79
CA GLU A 52 5.91 13.96 -0.12
C GLU A 52 5.22 15.12 0.61
N ILE A 53 5.30 16.30 0.00
CA ILE A 53 4.62 17.52 0.44
C ILE A 53 3.61 17.90 -0.65
N ARG A 54 2.33 18.01 -0.27
CA ARG A 54 1.21 18.32 -1.17
C ARG A 54 0.65 19.72 -0.94
N GLY A 55 -0.22 20.17 -1.84
CA GLY A 55 -0.94 21.43 -1.67
C GLY A 55 -0.02 22.65 -1.66
N ILE A 56 1.03 22.62 -2.49
CA ILE A 56 1.91 23.78 -2.69
C ILE A 56 1.29 24.67 -3.75
N GLU A 57 0.71 25.78 -3.31
CA GLU A 57 0.19 26.80 -4.19
C GLU A 57 1.31 27.71 -4.70
N VAL A 58 1.39 27.83 -6.02
CA VAL A 58 2.33 28.73 -6.70
C VAL A 58 1.62 29.65 -7.67
N ASN A 59 2.15 30.86 -7.77
CA ASN A 59 1.68 31.89 -8.67
C ASN A 59 2.90 32.65 -9.19
N ALA A 60 3.50 32.11 -10.25
CA ALA A 60 4.71 32.64 -10.84
C ALA A 60 4.41 33.39 -12.13
N THR A 61 5.30 34.32 -12.47
CA THR A 61 5.30 35.03 -13.76
C THR A 61 6.58 34.75 -14.51
N GLY A 62 6.56 34.96 -15.82
CA GLY A 62 7.73 34.76 -16.68
C GLY A 62 7.59 35.48 -18.00
N ASP A 63 8.64 35.44 -18.81
CA ASP A 63 8.65 36.14 -20.09
C ASP A 63 7.78 35.47 -21.16
N ASN A 64 7.57 34.18 -21.00
CA ASN A 64 6.70 33.34 -21.82
C ASN A 64 6.07 32.23 -20.93
N PRO A 65 5.14 31.42 -21.46
CA PRO A 65 4.47 30.38 -20.67
C PRO A 65 5.41 29.37 -20.02
N GLU A 66 6.47 28.95 -20.74
CA GLU A 66 7.42 27.95 -20.23
C GLU A 66 8.32 28.51 -19.14
N ASP A 67 8.76 29.77 -19.28
CA ASP A 67 9.52 30.46 -18.25
C ASP A 67 8.68 30.68 -16.97
N ALA A 68 7.40 31.07 -17.13
CA ALA A 68 6.48 31.19 -16.01
C ALA A 68 6.28 29.84 -15.29
N ARG A 69 6.18 28.74 -16.03
CA ARG A 69 6.09 27.38 -15.47
C ARG A 69 7.38 27.00 -14.73
N ALA A 70 8.55 27.21 -15.33
CA ALA A 70 9.83 26.91 -14.71
C ALA A 70 10.04 27.70 -13.40
N ASN A 71 9.65 28.98 -13.37
CA ASN A 71 9.64 29.80 -12.16
C ASN A 71 8.69 29.21 -11.11
N GLY A 72 7.49 28.79 -11.51
CA GLY A 72 6.51 28.16 -10.61
C GLY A 72 7.00 26.86 -10.00
N TRP A 73 7.70 26.02 -10.78
CA TRP A 73 8.26 24.77 -10.27
C TRP A 73 9.39 25.01 -9.27
N ARG A 74 10.31 25.95 -9.54
CA ARG A 74 11.35 26.35 -8.58
C ARG A 74 10.77 26.92 -7.29
N GLU A 75 9.75 27.77 -7.40
CA GLU A 75 9.03 28.32 -6.25
C GLU A 75 8.37 27.20 -5.43
N ALA A 76 7.73 26.23 -6.10
CA ALA A 76 7.08 25.10 -5.44
C ALA A 76 8.08 24.23 -4.67
N GLN A 77 9.22 23.93 -5.28
CA GLN A 77 10.28 23.15 -4.66
C GLN A 77 10.85 23.84 -3.42
N ARG A 78 11.06 25.16 -3.46
CA ARG A 78 11.53 25.95 -2.31
C ARG A 78 10.52 25.95 -1.16
N LYS A 79 9.24 26.21 -1.46
CA LYS A 79 8.17 26.14 -0.45
C LYS A 79 8.00 24.73 0.12
N ALA A 80 8.13 23.71 -0.72
CA ALA A 80 8.04 22.32 -0.28
C ALA A 80 9.22 21.96 0.63
N TRP A 81 10.43 22.44 0.34
CA TRP A 81 11.62 22.27 1.17
C TRP A 81 11.43 22.87 2.56
N GLU A 82 10.94 24.11 2.64
CA GLU A 82 10.66 24.78 3.90
C GLU A 82 9.64 23.98 4.75
N LYS A 83 8.51 23.60 4.16
CA LYS A 83 7.50 22.76 4.83
C LYS A 83 8.03 21.38 5.25
N LEU A 84 8.90 20.79 4.44
CA LEU A 84 9.54 19.51 4.76
C LEU A 84 10.45 19.65 5.99
N TRP A 85 11.25 20.71 6.03
CA TRP A 85 12.15 20.99 7.14
C TRP A 85 11.40 21.30 8.44
N GLU A 86 10.31 22.07 8.39
CA GLU A 86 9.47 22.34 9.56
C GLU A 86 8.93 21.06 10.21
N SER A 87 8.61 20.04 9.41
CA SER A 87 8.03 18.78 9.88
C SER A 87 9.06 17.69 10.23
N ASN A 88 10.25 17.72 9.61
CA ASN A 88 11.23 16.63 9.70
C ASN A 88 12.66 17.06 10.03
N GLY A 89 12.95 18.37 10.06
CA GLY A 89 14.25 18.92 10.42
C GLY A 89 14.58 18.80 11.91
N SER A 90 15.81 19.16 12.26
CA SER A 90 16.35 19.08 13.63
C SER A 90 15.87 20.21 14.57
N GLY A 91 14.84 20.95 14.19
CA GLY A 91 14.45 22.22 14.81
C GLY A 91 15.30 23.39 14.29
N GLY A 92 14.65 24.54 14.03
CA GLY A 92 15.26 25.72 13.43
C GLY A 92 14.78 26.00 11.99
N ALA A 93 15.22 27.11 11.41
CA ALA A 93 14.89 27.47 10.03
C ALA A 93 15.50 26.49 9.02
N ALA A 94 14.84 26.31 7.87
CA ALA A 94 15.34 25.47 6.80
C ALA A 94 16.70 25.98 6.29
N PRO A 95 17.68 25.09 6.02
CA PRO A 95 18.92 25.47 5.36
C PRO A 95 18.63 26.21 4.06
N GLY A 96 19.29 27.36 3.87
CA GLY A 96 19.20 28.16 2.66
C GLY A 96 19.95 27.51 1.50
N LEU A 97 19.36 26.48 0.91
CA LEU A 97 19.91 25.76 -0.24
C LEU A 97 19.59 26.51 -1.54
N ASP A 98 20.48 26.40 -2.52
CA ASP A 98 20.22 26.87 -3.88
C ASP A 98 19.21 25.97 -4.60
N ASP A 99 18.51 26.54 -5.58
CA ASP A 99 17.45 25.84 -6.32
C ASP A 99 17.95 24.55 -6.98
N GLY A 100 19.20 24.51 -7.48
CA GLY A 100 19.77 23.31 -8.12
C GLY A 100 20.06 22.20 -7.11
N THR A 101 20.51 22.56 -5.90
CA THR A 101 20.65 21.60 -4.80
C THR A 101 19.30 21.02 -4.40
N ILE A 102 18.26 21.86 -4.25
CA ILE A 102 16.91 21.40 -3.93
C ILE A 102 16.40 20.46 -5.03
N GLU A 103 16.51 20.86 -6.30
CA GLU A 103 16.07 20.09 -7.46
C GLU A 103 16.75 18.71 -7.52
N SER A 104 18.05 18.61 -7.21
CA SER A 104 18.76 17.33 -7.22
C SER A 104 18.25 16.29 -6.20
N MET A 105 17.55 16.76 -5.15
CA MET A 105 16.92 15.93 -4.12
C MET A 105 15.46 15.61 -4.44
N VAL A 106 14.84 16.31 -5.40
CA VAL A 106 13.49 16.03 -5.85
C VAL A 106 13.50 14.78 -6.72
N SER A 107 12.65 13.80 -6.40
CA SER A 107 12.44 12.62 -7.23
C SER A 107 11.32 12.84 -8.24
N ALA A 108 10.25 13.56 -7.85
CA ALA A 108 9.14 13.87 -8.73
C ALA A 108 8.37 15.13 -8.29
N VAL A 109 7.73 15.78 -9.25
CA VAL A 109 6.73 16.83 -9.03
C VAL A 109 5.38 16.34 -9.57
N VAL A 110 4.36 16.38 -8.72
CA VAL A 110 3.00 15.96 -9.04
C VAL A 110 2.16 17.22 -9.28
N VAL A 111 1.48 17.28 -10.41
CA VAL A 111 0.58 18.37 -10.74
C VAL A 111 -0.83 18.03 -10.28
N GLU A 112 -1.37 18.76 -9.31
CA GLU A 112 -2.75 18.57 -8.82
C GLU A 112 -3.73 19.42 -9.64
N HIS A 113 -3.40 20.70 -9.82
CA HIS A 113 -4.14 21.65 -10.65
C HIS A 113 -3.14 22.58 -11.33
N GLU A 114 -3.30 22.82 -12.63
CA GLU A 114 -2.41 23.70 -13.40
C GLU A 114 -3.23 24.62 -14.32
N GLN A 115 -2.90 25.90 -14.30
CA GLN A 115 -3.38 26.90 -15.23
C GLN A 115 -2.21 27.71 -15.78
N VAL A 116 -2.02 27.61 -17.09
CA VAL A 116 -0.94 28.29 -17.82
C VAL A 116 -1.52 29.43 -18.64
N GLY A 117 -1.13 30.67 -18.30
CA GLY A 117 -1.40 31.86 -19.09
C GLY A 117 -0.18 32.30 -19.91
N PRO A 118 -0.29 33.36 -20.72
CA PRO A 118 0.80 33.82 -21.59
C PRO A 118 2.10 34.19 -20.87
N ARG A 119 1.99 34.70 -19.63
CA ARG A 119 3.10 35.16 -18.78
C ARG A 119 2.90 34.82 -17.30
N ARG A 120 1.93 33.97 -16.97
CA ARG A 120 1.52 33.66 -15.60
C ARG A 120 1.24 32.17 -15.46
N TYR A 121 1.71 31.59 -14.37
CA TYR A 121 1.56 30.19 -14.04
C TYR A 121 0.94 30.08 -12.64
N ILE A 122 -0.23 29.48 -12.56
CA ILE A 122 -0.91 29.22 -11.28
C ILE A 122 -1.10 27.72 -11.17
N ALA A 123 -0.56 27.12 -10.11
CA ALA A 123 -0.70 25.69 -9.91
C ALA A 123 -0.75 25.31 -8.44
N THR A 124 -1.39 24.17 -8.18
CA THR A 124 -1.27 23.43 -6.93
C THR A 124 -0.43 22.20 -7.23
N LEU A 125 0.76 22.14 -6.62
CA LEU A 125 1.77 21.12 -6.88
C LEU A 125 2.04 20.31 -5.62
N GLY A 126 2.39 19.03 -5.83
CA GLY A 126 3.03 18.18 -4.84
C GLY A 126 4.49 17.95 -5.22
N VAL A 127 5.39 17.95 -4.25
CA VAL A 127 6.82 17.68 -4.45
C VAL A 127 7.21 16.44 -3.64
N ILE A 128 7.85 15.49 -4.31
CA ILE A 128 8.37 14.26 -3.71
C ILE A 128 9.89 14.39 -3.66
N PHE A 129 10.45 14.23 -2.46
CA PHE A 129 11.88 14.25 -2.19
C PHE A 129 12.40 12.84 -1.92
N ASP A 130 13.52 12.51 -2.56
CA ASP A 130 14.27 11.28 -2.34
C ASP A 130 14.94 11.33 -0.96
N ARG A 131 14.53 10.42 -0.07
CA ARG A 131 15.08 10.35 1.28
C ARG A 131 16.56 10.02 1.29
N ALA A 132 17.02 9.10 0.44
CA ALA A 132 18.41 8.64 0.44
C ALA A 132 19.34 9.80 0.09
N ARG A 133 19.00 10.57 -0.95
CA ARG A 133 19.77 11.76 -1.37
C ARG A 133 19.81 12.85 -0.31
N MET A 134 18.70 13.07 0.40
CA MET A 134 18.66 14.04 1.51
C MET A 134 19.44 13.55 2.75
N GLY A 135 19.40 12.25 3.03
CA GLY A 135 20.11 11.64 4.15
C GLY A 135 21.62 11.75 4.01
N GLU A 136 22.16 11.47 2.83
CA GLU A 136 23.60 11.60 2.55
C GLU A 136 24.11 13.04 2.63
N ARG A 137 23.30 14.02 2.24
CA ARG A 137 23.76 15.41 2.07
C ARG A 137 23.51 16.31 3.27
N LEU A 138 22.39 16.13 3.97
CA LEU A 138 21.87 17.13 4.91
C LEU A 138 21.74 16.59 6.33
N GLY A 139 22.16 15.34 6.59
CA GLY A 139 21.90 14.69 7.86
C GLY A 139 20.40 14.57 8.17
N MET A 140 19.54 14.82 7.17
CA MET A 140 18.09 14.55 7.18
C MET A 140 17.78 13.06 7.14
N THR A 141 18.76 12.22 7.46
CA THR A 141 18.50 11.12 8.36
C THR A 141 18.03 11.71 9.69
N GLY A 142 16.77 12.15 9.72
CA GLY A 142 15.97 11.79 10.87
C GLY A 142 16.03 10.28 10.95
N ALA A 143 17.11 9.74 11.53
CA ALA A 143 17.09 8.51 12.26
C ALA A 143 16.16 8.76 13.47
N ARG A 144 14.89 9.10 13.19
CA ARG A 144 13.81 8.68 14.06
C ARG A 144 14.03 7.19 14.10
N ALA A 145 14.51 6.72 15.24
CA ALA A 145 14.57 5.30 15.52
C ALA A 145 13.22 4.74 15.10
N ARG A 146 13.21 4.00 14.00
CA ARG A 146 11.99 3.36 13.54
C ARG A 146 11.62 2.36 14.61
N SER A 147 10.33 2.22 14.88
CA SER A 147 9.89 1.05 15.62
C SER A 147 10.41 -0.22 14.93
N ALA A 148 10.49 -1.31 15.68
CA ALA A 148 10.49 -2.61 15.05
C ALA A 148 9.26 -2.73 14.11
N PRO A 149 9.31 -3.55 13.05
CA PRO A 149 8.20 -3.67 12.10
C PRO A 149 6.91 -4.11 12.81
N LEU A 150 5.84 -3.32 12.67
CA LEU A 150 4.55 -3.58 13.31
C LEU A 150 3.51 -4.03 12.27
N LEU A 151 2.93 -5.21 12.46
CA LEU A 151 1.86 -5.74 11.64
C LEU A 151 0.57 -4.94 11.84
N VAL A 152 0.02 -4.39 10.76
CA VAL A 152 -1.24 -3.63 10.80
C VAL A 152 -2.44 -4.52 10.52
N ILE A 153 -3.38 -4.56 11.45
CA ILE A 153 -4.65 -5.29 11.33
C ILE A 153 -5.81 -4.28 11.44
N PRO A 154 -6.31 -3.73 10.31
CA PRO A 154 -7.34 -2.71 10.33
C PRO A 154 -8.70 -3.33 10.65
N VAL A 155 -9.27 -2.97 11.81
CA VAL A 155 -10.55 -3.52 12.27
C VAL A 155 -11.66 -2.50 12.04
N LEU A 156 -12.69 -2.87 11.27
CA LEU A 156 -13.88 -2.05 11.08
C LEU A 156 -15.06 -2.70 11.81
N TYR A 157 -15.71 -1.95 12.70
CA TYR A 157 -17.01 -2.29 13.26
C TYR A 157 -18.11 -1.58 12.48
N GLN A 158 -18.98 -2.35 11.84
CA GLN A 158 -20.16 -1.83 11.13
C GLN A 158 -21.37 -2.71 11.42
N GLY A 159 -22.47 -2.12 11.89
CA GLY A 159 -23.67 -2.87 12.25
C GLY A 159 -23.45 -3.92 13.35
N GLY A 160 -22.51 -3.68 14.27
CA GLY A 160 -22.14 -4.62 15.33
C GLY A 160 -21.22 -5.77 14.90
N VAL A 161 -20.83 -5.84 13.62
CA VAL A 161 -19.93 -6.86 13.10
C VAL A 161 -18.53 -6.28 12.94
N ALA A 162 -17.52 -6.99 13.44
CA ALA A 162 -16.12 -6.69 13.21
C ALA A 162 -15.64 -7.36 11.92
N THR A 163 -14.97 -6.61 11.05
CA THR A 163 -14.35 -7.09 9.82
C THR A 163 -12.91 -6.57 9.70
N VAL A 164 -12.03 -7.40 9.14
CA VAL A 164 -10.63 -7.09 8.91
C VAL A 164 -10.28 -7.25 7.42
N PHE A 165 -10.03 -8.49 6.99
CA PHE A 165 -9.64 -8.85 5.62
C PHE A 165 -10.59 -9.87 4.98
N GLU A 166 -11.64 -10.28 5.70
CA GLU A 166 -12.68 -11.19 5.19
C GLU A 166 -13.43 -10.59 4.00
N THR A 167 -13.56 -9.25 3.99
CA THR A 167 -14.12 -8.44 2.90
C THR A 167 -13.31 -7.14 2.75
N ARG A 168 -13.37 -6.51 1.57
CA ARG A 168 -12.82 -5.17 1.38
C ARG A 168 -13.61 -4.15 2.19
N THR A 169 -12.91 -3.33 2.96
CA THR A 169 -13.53 -2.27 3.77
C THR A 169 -12.96 -0.90 3.42
N PRO A 170 -13.74 0.20 3.61
CA PRO A 170 -13.20 1.55 3.49
C PRO A 170 -12.03 1.82 4.44
N TRP A 171 -12.01 1.15 5.60
CA TRP A 171 -10.93 1.29 6.57
C TRP A 171 -9.64 0.57 6.15
N GLN A 172 -9.76 -0.64 5.60
CA GLN A 172 -8.64 -1.31 4.95
C GLN A 172 -8.08 -0.45 3.82
N LYS A 173 -8.96 0.14 3.00
CA LYS A 173 -8.55 1.05 1.92
C LYS A 173 -7.78 2.26 2.44
N ALA A 174 -8.27 2.91 3.48
CA ALA A 174 -7.58 4.05 4.09
C ALA A 174 -6.18 3.69 4.58
N TRP A 175 -6.01 2.51 5.20
CA TRP A 175 -4.69 2.02 5.62
C TRP A 175 -3.79 1.60 4.46
N ALA A 176 -4.35 1.02 3.39
CA ALA A 176 -3.62 0.71 2.18
C ALA A 176 -3.12 2.00 1.49
N ASP A 177 -3.94 3.05 1.46
CA ASP A 177 -3.64 4.36 0.87
C ASP A 177 -2.78 5.26 1.81
N TYR A 178 -2.57 4.86 3.07
CA TYR A 178 -1.77 5.64 4.01
C TYR A 178 -0.30 5.68 3.60
N ARG A 179 0.35 6.85 3.66
CA ARG A 179 1.78 6.95 3.36
C ARG A 179 2.61 6.91 4.63
N THR A 180 3.40 5.84 4.76
CA THR A 180 4.17 5.54 5.98
C THR A 180 5.57 6.16 5.96
N GLY A 181 5.95 6.81 4.87
CA GLY A 181 7.26 7.47 4.70
C GLY A 181 7.60 8.36 5.90
N ASN A 182 6.68 9.22 6.32
CA ASN A 182 6.95 10.21 7.36
C ASN A 182 6.75 9.68 8.80
N SER A 183 6.31 8.43 8.98
CA SER A 183 6.06 7.88 10.31
C SER A 183 7.35 7.37 10.98
N ALA A 184 7.43 7.52 12.30
CA ALA A 184 8.42 6.83 13.12
C ALA A 184 8.10 5.33 13.27
N ILE A 185 6.88 4.93 12.96
CA ILE A 185 6.46 3.53 13.00
C ILE A 185 6.75 2.88 11.65
N ASP A 186 7.35 1.69 11.70
CA ASP A 186 7.45 0.80 10.54
C ASP A 186 6.20 -0.07 10.48
N TYR A 187 5.41 0.08 9.41
CA TYR A 187 4.12 -0.60 9.27
C TYR A 187 4.22 -1.71 8.23
N VAL A 188 4.10 -2.95 8.67
CA VAL A 188 3.88 -4.10 7.81
C VAL A 188 2.39 -4.14 7.50
N ARG A 189 2.02 -3.85 6.25
CA ARG A 189 0.63 -3.79 5.80
C ARG A 189 0.35 -4.96 4.85
N PRO A 190 -0.33 -6.02 5.31
CA PRO A 190 -0.74 -7.11 4.46
C PRO A 190 -1.70 -6.61 3.38
N ILE A 191 -1.66 -7.25 2.22
CA ILE A 191 -2.66 -7.02 1.18
C ILE A 191 -4.02 -7.48 1.71
N GLY A 192 -4.05 -8.57 2.47
CA GLY A 192 -5.30 -9.16 2.98
C GLY A 192 -6.03 -9.99 1.93
N ALA A 193 -5.29 -10.57 0.99
CA ALA A 193 -5.80 -11.50 -0.03
C ALA A 193 -5.22 -12.90 0.21
N GLY A 194 -5.81 -13.93 -0.41
CA GLY A 194 -5.31 -15.31 -0.30
C GLY A 194 -5.26 -15.80 1.15
N SER A 195 -4.12 -16.38 1.54
CA SER A 195 -3.86 -16.92 2.88
C SER A 195 -3.97 -15.88 3.98
N ASP A 196 -3.60 -14.62 3.72
CA ASP A 196 -3.64 -13.53 4.71
C ASP A 196 -5.05 -13.35 5.26
N SER A 197 -6.07 -13.44 4.39
CA SER A 197 -7.48 -13.27 4.77
C SER A 197 -8.03 -14.40 5.65
N LEU A 198 -7.36 -15.55 5.67
CA LEU A 198 -7.71 -16.69 6.51
C LEU A 198 -6.95 -16.66 7.85
N LEU A 199 -5.72 -16.13 7.82
CA LEU A 199 -4.87 -15.98 8.99
C LEU A 199 -5.26 -14.77 9.83
N LEU A 200 -5.65 -13.66 9.21
CA LEU A 200 -5.93 -12.40 9.88
C LEU A 200 -7.43 -12.10 9.82
N THR A 201 -8.17 -12.57 10.84
CA THR A 201 -9.62 -12.43 10.93
C THR A 201 -10.05 -11.72 12.21
N ALA A 202 -11.24 -11.11 12.20
CA ALA A 202 -11.81 -10.40 13.34
C ALA A 202 -11.94 -11.30 14.58
N GLY A 203 -12.29 -12.57 14.39
CA GLY A 203 -12.40 -13.55 15.47
C GLY A 203 -11.07 -13.91 16.14
N GLN A 204 -9.93 -13.57 15.52
CA GLN A 204 -8.61 -13.81 16.08
C GLN A 204 -8.07 -12.65 16.92
N LEU A 205 -8.68 -11.45 16.84
CA LEU A 205 -8.22 -10.25 17.55
C LEU A 205 -8.17 -10.46 19.08
N ASP A 206 -9.17 -11.15 19.64
CA ASP A 206 -9.24 -11.44 21.07
C ASP A 206 -8.46 -12.69 21.50
N ARG A 207 -7.76 -13.36 20.57
CA ARG A 207 -7.05 -14.59 20.86
C ARG A 207 -5.78 -14.30 21.65
N ARG A 208 -5.75 -14.69 22.92
CA ARG A 208 -4.60 -14.48 23.84
C ARG A 208 -3.42 -15.43 23.64
N SER A 209 -3.42 -16.27 22.60
CA SER A 209 -2.37 -17.27 22.39
C SER A 209 -1.08 -16.64 21.88
N ARG A 210 -0.06 -16.54 22.73
CA ARG A 210 1.26 -16.00 22.35
C ARG A 210 1.94 -16.81 21.24
N ASN A 211 1.83 -18.14 21.29
CA ASN A 211 2.43 -19.01 20.27
C ASN A 211 1.78 -18.82 18.90
N TRP A 212 0.46 -18.58 18.87
CA TRP A 212 -0.25 -18.27 17.64
C TRP A 212 0.21 -16.94 17.04
N TRP A 213 0.26 -15.89 17.85
CA TRP A 213 0.76 -14.58 17.43
C TRP A 213 2.22 -14.64 16.96
N ARG A 214 3.07 -15.44 17.60
CA ARG A 214 4.45 -15.61 17.14
C ARG A 214 4.51 -16.17 15.71
N MET A 215 3.70 -17.17 15.38
CA MET A 215 3.65 -17.71 14.02
C MET A 215 3.15 -16.69 13.00
N ILE A 216 2.13 -15.89 13.35
CA ILE A 216 1.64 -14.82 12.48
C ILE A 216 2.74 -13.77 12.27
N LEU A 217 3.36 -13.30 13.35
CA LEU A 217 4.41 -12.28 13.28
C LEU A 217 5.62 -12.77 12.47
N ASP A 218 6.02 -14.04 12.65
CA ASP A 218 7.07 -14.68 11.86
C ASP A 218 6.71 -14.73 10.35
N GLU A 219 5.47 -15.10 10.01
CA GLU A 219 4.97 -15.16 8.61
C GLU A 219 5.03 -13.79 7.92
N PHE A 220 4.66 -12.72 8.62
CA PHE A 220 4.64 -11.36 8.07
C PHE A 220 5.96 -10.60 8.30
N GLY A 221 6.98 -11.19 8.92
CA GLY A 221 8.23 -10.52 9.25
C GLY A 221 8.08 -9.33 10.21
N ALA A 222 7.06 -9.36 11.07
CA ALA A 222 6.75 -8.32 12.04
C ALA A 222 7.27 -8.68 13.44
N SER A 223 7.56 -7.68 14.24
CA SER A 223 7.99 -7.83 15.64
C SER A 223 6.85 -7.70 16.64
N ASP A 224 5.82 -6.95 16.30
CA ASP A 224 4.61 -6.80 17.10
C ASP A 224 3.41 -6.42 16.21
N VAL A 225 2.22 -6.26 16.79
CA VAL A 225 0.97 -5.99 16.08
C VAL A 225 0.33 -4.67 16.54
N ILE A 226 -0.28 -3.95 15.59
CA ILE A 226 -1.18 -2.83 15.86
C ILE A 226 -2.54 -3.10 15.24
N MET A 227 -3.59 -2.80 16.01
CA MET A 227 -4.98 -3.04 15.62
C MET A 227 -5.76 -1.73 15.62
N PRO A 228 -5.64 -0.91 14.55
CA PRO A 228 -6.42 0.31 14.46
C PRO A 228 -7.90 0.01 14.25
N ILE A 229 -8.74 0.45 15.20
CA ILE A 229 -10.18 0.16 15.23
C ILE A 229 -10.97 1.39 14.76
N ALA A 230 -11.82 1.22 13.75
CA ALA A 230 -12.83 2.19 13.35
C ALA A 230 -14.23 1.65 13.64
N ARG A 231 -15.17 2.52 14.05
CA ARG A 231 -16.58 2.15 14.28
C ARG A 231 -17.48 3.09 13.49
N LEU A 232 -18.37 2.51 12.69
CA LEU A 232 -19.40 3.24 11.96
C LEU A 232 -20.73 3.08 12.70
N GLU A 233 -21.17 4.18 13.30
CA GLU A 233 -22.50 4.31 13.92
C GLU A 233 -23.41 5.07 12.93
N ARG A 234 -24.66 4.64 12.82
CA ARG A 234 -25.69 5.32 12.00
C ARG A 234 -26.58 6.14 12.90
#